data_AF-A0A5N6IZG5-F1
#
_entry.id   AF-A0A5N6IZG5-F1
#
_cell.length_a   1.000
_cell.length_b   1.000
_cell.length_c   1.000
_cell.angle_alpha   90.00
_cell.angle_beta   90.00
_cell.angle_gamma   90.00
#
_symmetry.space_group_name_H-M   'P 1'
#
loop_
_entity.id
_entity.type
_entity.pdbx_description
1 polymer ?
#
loop_
_entity_poly.entity_id
_entity_poly.type
_entity_poly.pdbx_seq_one_letter_code
_entity_poly.pdbx_strand_id
1 'polypeptide(L)'
;MPRIINTEELIRSAPFELSKADKVVLTTTEEDFVPHTWEDIQEIIAGGDTSQLKRTPTDFRNYIFWTREIQATFGSVTNFLVKTRLHWGKEANHADIRIPYRHYSVPFADQSDYRILRNDWPYAMSSGMAHPMVQE
;
A
#
# COMPACT_ATOMS: atom_id res chain seq x y z
N MET A 1 18.82 -11.02 -7.40
CA MET A 1 19.69 -9.92 -7.86
C MET A 1 18.83 -8.68 -7.93
N PRO A 2 19.22 -7.55 -7.32
CA PRO A 2 18.50 -6.31 -7.54
C PRO A 2 18.68 -5.96 -9.02
N ARG A 3 17.59 -5.99 -9.78
CA ARG A 3 17.61 -5.40 -11.12
C ARG A 3 17.79 -3.90 -10.90
N ILE A 4 19.02 -3.40 -11.02
CA ILE A 4 19.28 -1.97 -11.04
C ILE A 4 18.64 -1.45 -12.31
N ILE A 5 17.37 -1.07 -12.21
CA ILE A 5 16.64 -0.37 -13.25
C ILE A 5 16.88 1.11 -12.99
N ASN A 6 17.30 1.82 -14.03
CA ASN A 6 17.44 3.26 -13.99
C ASN A 6 16.10 3.89 -13.54
N THR A 7 16.14 4.85 -12.61
CA THR A 7 14.97 5.60 -12.12
C THR A 7 14.05 6.07 -13.25
N GLU A 8 14.59 6.51 -14.39
CA GLU A 8 13.80 6.93 -15.55
C GLU A 8 12.95 5.80 -16.14
N GLU A 9 13.52 4.60 -16.25
CA GLU A 9 12.80 3.43 -16.74
C GLU A 9 11.73 3.00 -15.74
N LEU A 10 12.03 3.08 -14.44
CA LEU A 10 11.05 2.79 -13.39
C LEU A 10 9.85 3.74 -13.46
N ILE A 11 10.11 5.05 -13.63
CA ILE A 11 9.07 6.07 -13.79
C ILE A 11 8.22 5.79 -15.03
N ARG A 12 8.85 5.48 -16.17
CA ARG A 12 8.15 5.20 -17.43
C ARG A 12 7.30 3.94 -17.38
N SER A 13 7.70 2.97 -16.56
CA SER A 13 7.06 1.65 -16.47
C SER A 13 6.28 1.43 -15.17
N ALA A 14 5.96 2.50 -14.44
CA ALA A 14 5.18 2.44 -13.22
C ALA A 14 3.77 1.90 -13.51
N PRO A 15 3.22 0.99 -12.67
CA PRO A 15 1.90 0.39 -12.85
C PRO A 15 0.74 1.31 -12.43
N PHE A 16 1.03 2.55 -12.08
CA PHE A 16 0.11 3.59 -11.64
C PHE A 16 0.72 4.97 -11.93
N GLU A 17 -0.12 6.01 -11.93
CA GLU A 17 0.36 7.38 -12.09
C GLU A 17 1.22 7.82 -10.91
N LEU A 18 2.40 8.35 -11.21
CA LEU A 18 3.31 8.91 -10.20
C LEU A 18 3.06 10.40 -10.03
N SER A 19 2.76 10.82 -8.80
CA SER A 19 2.64 12.22 -8.43
C SER A 19 3.99 12.95 -8.54
N LYS A 20 3.97 14.28 -8.38
CA LYS A 20 5.21 15.06 -8.29
C LYS A 20 6.05 14.63 -7.09
N ALA A 21 5.40 14.38 -5.95
CA ALA A 21 6.05 13.93 -4.71
C ALA A 21 6.73 12.57 -4.90
N ASP A 22 6.07 11.63 -5.58
CA ASP A 22 6.62 10.31 -5.89
C ASP A 22 7.90 10.39 -6.71
N LYS A 23 7.91 11.23 -7.75
CA LYS A 23 9.08 11.43 -8.60
C LYS A 23 10.26 12.01 -7.82
N VAL A 24 9.99 12.94 -6.90
CA VAL A 24 11.02 13.48 -6.00
C VAL A 24 11.62 12.36 -5.15
N VAL A 25 10.78 11.55 -4.49
CA VAL A 25 11.24 10.41 -3.66
C VAL A 25 12.12 9.45 -4.47
N LEU A 26 11.77 9.17 -5.73
CA LEU A 26 12.56 8.30 -6.60
C LEU A 26 13.93 8.89 -7.01
N THR A 27 14.12 10.20 -6.85
CA THR A 27 15.40 10.88 -7.10
C THR A 27 16.18 11.22 -5.82
N THR A 28 15.56 11.10 -4.65
CA THR A 28 16.22 11.25 -3.34
C THR A 28 17.09 10.01 -3.05
N THR A 29 18.26 10.24 -2.47
CA THR A 29 19.12 9.18 -1.94
C THR A 29 18.48 8.59 -0.68
N GLU A 30 18.89 7.39 -0.27
CA GLU A 30 18.33 6.82 0.97
C GLU A 30 18.77 7.63 2.20
N GLU A 31 20.01 8.16 2.16
CA GLU A 31 20.65 8.91 3.23
C GLU A 31 20.05 10.31 3.43
N ASP A 32 19.62 10.96 2.34
CA ASP A 32 19.01 12.29 2.41
C ASP A 32 17.49 12.23 2.70
N PHE A 33 16.90 11.03 2.72
CA PHE A 33 15.48 10.87 2.98
C PHE A 33 15.17 10.98 4.49
N VAL A 34 14.25 11.87 4.84
CA VAL A 34 13.78 12.06 6.21
C VAL A 34 12.42 11.34 6.39
N PRO A 35 12.31 10.36 7.30
CA PRO A 35 11.03 9.72 7.64
C PRO A 35 10.05 10.68 8.29
N HIS A 36 8.75 10.41 8.12
CA HIS A 36 7.70 11.19 8.75
C HIS A 36 7.76 11.05 10.29
N THR A 37 7.66 12.17 10.99
CA THR A 37 7.46 12.22 12.44
C THR A 37 6.01 11.93 12.79
N TRP A 38 5.70 11.76 14.08
CA TRP A 38 4.33 11.60 14.52
C TRP A 38 3.50 12.85 14.22
N GLU A 39 4.10 14.02 14.45
CA GLU A 39 3.51 15.33 14.20
C GLU A 39 3.20 15.50 12.70
N ASP A 40 4.14 15.15 11.81
CA ASP A 40 3.91 15.20 10.36
C ASP A 40 2.69 14.37 9.95
N ILE A 41 2.57 13.14 10.47
CA ILE A 41 1.44 12.25 10.16
C ILE A 41 0.12 12.87 10.64
N GLN A 42 0.08 13.44 11.84
CA GLN A 42 -1.13 14.10 12.35
C GLN A 42 -1.53 15.28 11.49
N GLU A 43 -0.58 16.13 11.10
CA GLU A 43 -0.83 17.30 10.25
C GLU A 43 -1.31 16.89 8.85
N ILE A 44 -0.67 15.90 8.23
CA ILE A 44 -1.05 15.38 6.91
C ILE A 44 -2.48 14.82 6.94
N ILE A 45 -2.82 14.03 7.97
CA ILE A 45 -4.17 13.47 8.12
C ILE A 45 -5.19 14.59 8.34
N ALA A 46 -4.89 15.56 9.22
CA ALA A 46 -5.77 16.69 9.49
C ALA A 46 -5.98 17.59 8.26
N GLY A 47 -4.95 17.72 7.42
CA GLY A 47 -5.00 18.46 6.16
C GLY A 47 -5.75 17.73 5.03
N GLY A 48 -5.99 16.42 5.18
CA GLY A 48 -6.76 15.60 4.22
C GLY A 48 -6.01 15.25 2.92
N ASP A 49 -4.76 15.69 2.75
CA ASP A 49 -3.95 15.39 1.57
C ASP A 49 -2.96 14.25 1.88
N THR A 50 -3.45 13.02 1.85
CA THR A 50 -2.66 11.83 2.12
C THR A 50 -1.60 11.51 1.06
N SER A 51 -1.58 12.24 -0.07
CA SER A 51 -0.52 12.10 -1.09
C SER A 51 0.87 12.49 -0.58
N GLN A 52 0.93 13.20 0.55
CA GLN A 52 2.17 13.57 1.22
C GLN A 52 2.82 12.43 2.00
N LEU A 53 2.07 11.36 2.29
CA LEU A 53 2.59 10.16 2.94
C LEU A 53 3.48 9.39 1.97
N LYS A 54 4.75 9.23 2.35
CA LYS A 54 5.81 8.72 1.47
C LYS A 54 6.43 7.48 2.06
N ARG A 55 6.91 6.62 1.18
CA ARG A 55 7.82 5.51 1.51
C ARG A 55 9.26 5.97 1.34
N THR A 56 10.21 5.22 1.87
CA THR A 56 11.61 5.52 1.57
C THR A 56 11.89 5.29 0.09
N PRO A 57 12.95 5.87 -0.49
CA PRO A 57 13.28 5.67 -1.89
C PRO A 57 13.42 4.18 -2.24
N THR A 58 14.09 3.39 -1.41
CA THR A 58 14.24 1.94 -1.61
C THR A 58 12.91 1.20 -1.59
N ASP A 59 12.12 1.40 -0.53
CA ASP A 59 10.83 0.72 -0.39
C ASP A 59 9.85 1.14 -1.48
N PHE A 60 9.90 2.39 -1.93
CA PHE A 60 9.03 2.85 -3.00
C PHE A 60 9.37 2.19 -4.34
N ARG A 61 10.67 2.03 -4.66
CA ARG A 61 11.10 1.30 -5.86
C ARG A 61 10.64 -0.15 -5.81
N ASN A 62 10.85 -0.80 -4.67
CA ASN A 62 10.43 -2.19 -4.47
C ASN A 62 8.90 -2.34 -4.56
N TYR A 63 8.14 -1.40 -4.01
CA TYR A 63 6.68 -1.37 -4.11
C TYR A 63 6.20 -1.25 -5.57
N ILE A 64 6.84 -0.41 -6.39
CA ILE A 64 6.53 -0.30 -7.82
C ILE A 64 6.77 -1.65 -8.53
N PHE A 65 7.90 -2.32 -8.27
CA PHE A 65 8.17 -3.65 -8.86
C PHE A 65 7.16 -4.69 -8.43
N TRP A 66 6.93 -4.79 -7.13
CA TRP A 66 5.96 -5.72 -6.57
C TRP A 66 4.57 -5.48 -7.15
N THR A 67 4.13 -4.23 -7.26
CA THR A 67 2.81 -3.90 -7.83
C THR A 67 2.69 -4.34 -9.27
N ARG A 68 3.75 -4.19 -10.09
CA ARG A 68 3.76 -4.68 -11.49
C ARG A 68 3.60 -6.19 -11.55
N GLU A 69 4.37 -6.92 -10.74
CA GLU A 69 4.32 -8.39 -10.71
C GLU A 69 2.94 -8.89 -10.24
N ILE A 70 2.39 -8.24 -9.21
CA ILE A 70 1.06 -8.57 -8.68
C ILE A 70 -0.04 -8.28 -9.70
N GLN A 71 -0.01 -7.13 -10.37
CA GLN A 71 -1.00 -6.83 -11.41
C GLN A 71 -0.88 -7.81 -12.59
N ALA A 72 0.33 -8.17 -13.01
CA ALA A 72 0.52 -9.16 -14.08
C ALA A 72 -0.01 -10.56 -13.71
N THR A 73 0.10 -10.94 -12.43
CA THR A 73 -0.26 -12.29 -11.96
C THR A 73 -1.73 -12.40 -11.52
N PHE A 74 -2.25 -11.38 -10.84
CA PHE A 74 -3.57 -11.39 -10.19
C PHE A 74 -4.58 -10.40 -10.81
N GLY A 75 -4.15 -9.58 -11.77
CA GLY A 75 -4.94 -8.51 -12.39
C GLY A 75 -5.02 -7.24 -11.54
N SER A 76 -5.01 -7.35 -10.22
CA SER A 76 -5.00 -6.20 -9.30
C SER A 76 -4.41 -6.58 -7.94
N VAL A 77 -3.98 -5.57 -7.17
CA VAL A 77 -3.55 -5.75 -5.78
C VAL A 77 -4.70 -6.24 -4.90
N THR A 78 -5.91 -5.72 -5.10
CA THR A 78 -7.12 -6.17 -4.39
C THR A 78 -7.38 -7.67 -4.61
N ASN A 79 -7.27 -8.16 -5.85
CA ASN A 79 -7.44 -9.58 -6.15
C ASN A 79 -6.39 -10.44 -5.45
N PHE A 80 -5.14 -9.99 -5.38
CA PHE A 80 -4.09 -10.66 -4.63
C PHE A 80 -4.43 -10.73 -3.13
N LEU A 81 -4.86 -9.62 -2.52
CA LEU A 81 -5.23 -9.60 -1.10
C LEU A 81 -6.36 -10.59 -0.81
N VAL A 82 -7.44 -10.54 -1.60
CA VAL A 82 -8.60 -11.45 -1.44
C VAL A 82 -8.19 -12.91 -1.58
N LYS A 83 -7.47 -13.25 -2.66
CA LYS A 83 -7.13 -14.64 -2.99
C LYS A 83 -6.03 -15.24 -2.11
N THR A 84 -5.11 -14.41 -1.62
CA THR A 84 -3.86 -14.90 -1.00
C THR A 84 -3.72 -14.51 0.46
N ARG A 85 -4.35 -13.44 0.94
CA ARG A 85 -4.07 -12.87 2.27
C ARG A 85 -5.27 -12.82 3.23
N LEU A 86 -6.48 -12.61 2.74
CA LEU A 86 -7.66 -12.43 3.60
C LEU A 86 -8.26 -13.75 4.08
N HIS A 87 -8.07 -14.83 3.31
CA HIS A 87 -8.55 -16.18 3.64
C HIS A 87 -10.06 -16.26 3.99
N TRP A 88 -10.89 -15.36 3.44
CA TRP A 88 -12.33 -15.28 3.71
C TRP A 88 -13.19 -16.41 3.10
N GLY A 89 -12.57 -17.57 2.81
CA GLY A 89 -13.24 -18.75 2.26
C GLY A 89 -13.36 -18.75 0.73
N LYS A 90 -13.79 -19.88 0.17
CA LYS A 90 -13.87 -20.09 -1.30
C LYS A 90 -14.88 -19.16 -1.99
N GLU A 91 -15.93 -18.75 -1.29
CA GLU A 91 -17.01 -17.92 -1.84
C GLU A 91 -16.57 -16.48 -2.12
N ALA A 92 -15.65 -15.93 -1.32
CA ALA A 92 -15.05 -14.60 -1.55
C ALA A 92 -14.06 -14.58 -2.74
N ASN A 93 -13.66 -15.75 -3.26
CA ASN A 93 -12.70 -15.88 -4.37
C ASN A 93 -13.36 -15.90 -5.76
N HIS A 94 -14.69 -15.78 -5.84
CA HIS A 94 -15.41 -15.64 -7.09
C HIS A 94 -15.29 -14.20 -7.61
N ALA A 95 -15.25 -14.04 -8.94
CA ALA A 95 -15.01 -12.75 -9.60
C ALA A 95 -16.01 -11.64 -9.25
N ASP A 96 -17.18 -12.02 -8.71
CA ASP A 96 -18.14 -11.11 -8.09
C ASP A 96 -17.76 -10.90 -6.61
N ILE A 97 -16.77 -10.04 -6.36
CA ILE A 97 -16.32 -9.68 -5.01
C ILE A 97 -17.44 -8.88 -4.34
N ARG A 98 -18.40 -9.58 -3.74
CA ARG A 98 -19.30 -9.04 -2.72
C ARG A 98 -19.00 -9.78 -1.44
N ILE A 99 -18.29 -9.13 -0.53
CA ILE A 99 -18.20 -9.58 0.86
C ILE A 99 -19.62 -9.40 1.40
N PRO A 100 -20.35 -10.48 1.73
CA PRO A 100 -21.67 -10.32 2.31
C PRO A 100 -21.45 -9.79 3.72
N TYR A 101 -21.64 -8.48 3.93
CA TYR A 101 -21.78 -7.89 5.26
C TYR A 101 -22.79 -8.74 6.03
N ARG A 102 -22.34 -9.48 7.04
CA ARG A 102 -23.22 -10.39 7.77
C ARG A 102 -24.11 -9.62 8.75
N HIS A 103 -23.68 -8.43 9.17
CA HIS A 103 -24.40 -7.55 10.08
C HIS A 103 -24.71 -6.20 9.43
N TYR A 104 -25.95 -6.05 8.96
CA TYR A 104 -26.38 -4.88 8.18
C TYR A 104 -26.62 -3.60 8.99
N SER A 105 -26.49 -3.60 10.33
CA SER A 105 -26.85 -2.43 11.17
C SER A 105 -25.69 -1.72 11.84
N VAL A 106 -24.53 -2.36 12.01
CA VAL A 106 -23.37 -1.76 12.69
C VAL A 106 -22.07 -2.19 11.98
N PRO A 107 -21.34 -1.26 11.33
CA PRO A 107 -20.05 -1.55 10.72
C PRO A 107 -19.06 -2.13 11.73
N PHE A 108 -18.26 -3.12 11.31
CA PHE A 108 -17.22 -3.78 12.11
C PHE A 108 -17.71 -4.49 13.39
N ALA A 109 -19.01 -4.78 13.50
CA ALA A 109 -19.56 -5.47 14.66
C ALA A 109 -19.12 -6.94 14.74
N ASP A 110 -18.79 -7.57 13.61
CA ASP A 110 -18.29 -8.94 13.55
C ASP A 110 -16.84 -8.97 13.03
N GLN A 111 -15.98 -9.74 13.69
CA GLN A 111 -14.58 -9.89 13.28
C GLN A 111 -14.45 -10.51 11.87
N SER A 112 -15.48 -11.18 11.36
CA SER A 112 -15.54 -11.66 9.98
C SER A 112 -15.68 -10.53 8.95
N ASP A 113 -16.14 -9.33 9.34
CA ASP A 113 -16.30 -8.17 8.47
C ASP A 113 -14.96 -7.52 8.09
N TYR A 114 -13.89 -7.74 8.87
CA TYR A 114 -12.59 -7.12 8.58
C TYR A 114 -11.39 -7.98 8.96
N ARG A 115 -10.23 -7.66 8.39
CA ARG A 115 -8.92 -8.19 8.79
C ARG A 115 -7.93 -7.05 8.99
N ILE A 116 -7.13 -7.16 10.03
CA ILE A 116 -5.97 -6.29 10.25
C ILE A 116 -4.74 -7.06 9.82
N LEU A 117 -4.04 -6.52 8.82
CA LEU A 117 -2.84 -7.10 8.26
C LEU A 117 -1.66 -6.16 8.51
N ARG A 118 -0.45 -6.73 8.61
CA ARG A 118 0.76 -5.93 8.49
C ARG A 118 0.85 -5.39 7.06
N ASN A 119 1.09 -4.09 6.90
CA ASN A 119 1.40 -3.53 5.59
C ASN A 119 2.81 -3.97 5.19
N ASP A 120 2.94 -4.68 4.07
CA ASP A 120 4.23 -5.13 3.56
C ASP A 120 5.06 -3.96 2.97
N TRP A 121 4.38 -2.86 2.63
CA TRP A 121 4.97 -1.65 2.07
C TRP A 121 4.55 -0.42 2.88
N PRO A 122 5.00 -0.32 4.15
CA PRO A 122 4.61 0.74 5.06
C PRO A 122 5.10 2.11 4.56
N TYR A 123 4.55 3.19 5.12
CA TYR A 123 5.10 4.51 4.92
C TYR A 123 6.36 4.66 5.77
N ALA A 124 7.27 5.52 5.34
CA ALA A 124 8.48 5.79 6.07
C ALA A 124 8.15 6.70 7.26
N MET A 125 8.27 6.15 8.45
CA MET A 125 7.90 6.81 9.70
C MET A 125 9.01 6.65 10.72
N SER A 126 9.00 7.51 11.72
CA SER A 126 9.94 7.46 12.85
C SER A 126 9.86 6.15 13.62
N SER A 127 10.96 5.80 14.30
CA SER A 127 11.05 4.58 15.09
C SER A 127 9.92 4.47 16.12
N GLY A 128 9.38 3.25 16.30
CA GLY A 128 8.26 2.98 17.21
C GLY A 128 6.88 3.12 16.57
N MET A 129 6.78 3.59 15.33
CA MET A 129 5.52 3.69 14.59
C MET A 129 5.27 2.45 13.72
N ALA A 130 4.00 2.05 13.58
CA ALA A 130 3.58 0.93 12.76
C ALA A 130 2.46 1.35 11.79
N HIS A 131 2.51 0.83 10.56
CA HIS A 131 1.49 1.05 9.54
C HIS A 131 0.77 -0.27 9.26
N PRO A 132 -0.27 -0.64 10.03
CA PRO A 132 -1.15 -1.75 9.67
C PRO A 132 -2.10 -1.36 8.53
N MET A 133 -2.63 -2.35 7.83
CA MET A 133 -3.69 -2.21 6.85
C MET A 133 -4.95 -2.87 7.39
N VAL A 134 -6.09 -2.19 7.31
CA VAL A 134 -7.40 -2.77 7.60
C VAL A 134 -8.09 -3.04 6.27
N GLN A 135 -8.55 -4.27 6.07
CA GLN A 135 -9.34 -4.66 4.90
C GLN A 135 -10.72 -5.08 5.36
N GLU A 136 -11.73 -4.44 4.78
CA GLU A 136 -13.16 -4.70 4.93
C GLU A 136 -13.79 -5.09 3.59
#